data_AF-A0A953CKJ0-F1
#
_entry.id   AF-A0A953CKJ0-F1
#
_cell.length_a   1.000
_cell.length_b   1.000
_cell.length_c   1.000
_cell.angle_alpha   90.00
_cell.angle_beta   90.00
_cell.angle_gamma   90.00
#
_symmetry.space_group_name_H-M   'P 1'
#
loop_
_entity.id
_entity.type
_entity.pdbx_description
1 polymer ?
#
loop_
_entity_poly.entity_id
_entity_poly.type
_entity_poly.pdbx_seq_one_letter_code
_entity_poly.pdbx_strand_id
1 'polypeptide(L)'
;MSTALDSPPASHPVFALDPLHDELLERFALGMSRRGICLSRTLMCSDPRYAVVQLAQAQTLLDPELNSLAVALFQAFQAQRSGLPSIH
;
A
#
# COMPACT_ATOMS: atom_id res chain seq x y z
N MET A 1 -26.45 -39.73 5.27
CA MET A 1 -26.99 -38.62 4.45
C MET A 1 -26.32 -37.34 4.95
N SER A 2 -25.70 -36.63 4.02
CA SER A 2 -25.10 -35.28 4.03
C SER A 2 -25.90 -34.25 4.86
N THR A 3 -25.39 -33.15 5.41
CA THR A 3 -24.20 -32.32 5.15
C THR A 3 -24.14 -31.36 6.35
N ALA A 4 -23.13 -31.47 7.22
CA ALA A 4 -22.87 -30.41 8.19
C ALA A 4 -22.02 -29.37 7.47
N LEU A 5 -22.62 -28.20 7.23
CA LEU A 5 -22.01 -27.04 6.60
C LEU A 5 -20.64 -26.75 7.23
N ASP A 6 -19.63 -26.90 6.39
CA ASP A 6 -18.37 -26.16 6.43
C ASP A 6 -18.69 -24.70 6.78
N SER A 7 -18.46 -24.34 8.05
CA SER A 7 -18.48 -22.95 8.46
C SER A 7 -17.23 -22.32 7.86
N PRO A 8 -17.33 -21.35 6.93
CA PRO A 8 -16.16 -20.59 6.54
C PRO A 8 -15.62 -19.91 7.81
N PRO A 9 -14.32 -20.05 8.14
CA PRO A 9 -13.76 -19.29 9.23
C PRO A 9 -13.99 -17.83 8.90
N ALA A 10 -14.60 -17.13 9.85
CA ALA A 10 -14.89 -15.70 9.79
C ALA A 10 -13.81 -15.00 8.97
N SER A 11 -14.23 -14.37 7.88
CA SER A 11 -13.44 -13.36 7.21
C SER A 11 -13.18 -12.29 8.25
N HIS A 12 -12.08 -12.46 8.98
CA HIS A 12 -11.42 -11.34 9.62
C HIS A 12 -11.31 -10.31 8.49
N PRO A 13 -11.79 -9.07 8.69
CA PRO A 13 -11.29 -8.00 7.89
C PRO A 13 -9.81 -7.92 8.28
N VAL A 14 -8.99 -8.75 7.62
CA VAL A 14 -7.65 -8.34 7.21
C VAL A 14 -7.88 -6.92 6.77
N PHE A 15 -7.15 -5.98 7.35
CA PHE A 15 -7.01 -4.64 6.81
C PHE A 15 -6.75 -4.81 5.32
N ALA A 16 -7.82 -4.87 4.53
CA ALA A 16 -7.77 -5.10 3.11
C ALA A 16 -7.41 -3.71 2.63
N LEU A 17 -6.12 -3.41 2.77
CA LEU A 17 -5.48 -2.54 1.83
C LEU A 17 -6.00 -3.01 0.49
N ASP A 18 -6.71 -2.11 -0.16
CA ASP A 18 -7.23 -2.31 -1.50
C ASP A 18 -6.15 -3.08 -2.30
N PRO A 19 -6.45 -4.21 -2.96
CA PRO A 19 -5.43 -5.06 -3.57
C PRO A 19 -4.50 -4.29 -4.51
N LEU A 20 -5.01 -3.20 -5.09
CA LEU A 20 -4.28 -2.25 -5.89
C LEU A 20 -3.25 -1.43 -5.08
N HIS A 21 -3.55 -1.09 -3.82
CA HIS A 21 -2.63 -0.44 -2.89
C HIS A 21 -1.45 -1.34 -2.52
N ASP A 22 -1.69 -2.62 -2.22
CA ASP A 22 -0.60 -3.55 -1.86
C ASP A 22 0.35 -3.80 -3.04
N GLU A 23 -0.19 -3.94 -4.26
CA GLU A 23 0.59 -4.10 -5.48
C GLU A 23 1.44 -2.84 -5.80
N LEU A 24 0.86 -1.64 -5.65
CA LEU A 24 1.60 -0.39 -5.82
C LEU A 24 2.74 -0.27 -4.79
N LEU A 25 2.48 -0.67 -3.55
CA LEU A 25 3.44 -0.58 -2.45
C LEU A 25 4.56 -1.62 -2.62
N GLU A 26 4.27 -2.80 -3.13
CA GLU A 26 5.25 -3.82 -3.47
C GLU A 26 6.16 -3.37 -4.63
N ARG A 27 5.60 -2.81 -5.71
CA ARG A 27 6.38 -2.26 -6.82
C ARG A 27 7.28 -1.10 -6.38
N PHE A 28 6.75 -0.22 -5.52
CA PHE A 28 7.52 0.88 -4.96
C PHE A 28 8.66 0.38 -4.06
N ALA A 29 8.38 -0.57 -3.17
CA ALA A 29 9.37 -1.19 -2.30
C ALA A 29 10.46 -1.92 -3.10
N LEU A 30 10.10 -2.60 -4.20
CA LEU A 30 11.06 -3.24 -5.09
C LEU A 30 11.95 -2.19 -5.78
N GLY A 31 11.37 -1.11 -6.30
CA GLY A 31 12.12 -0.03 -6.94
C GLY A 31 13.10 0.68 -5.98
N MET A 32 12.70 0.85 -4.72
CA MET A 32 13.55 1.40 -3.65
C MET A 32 14.62 0.39 -3.23
N SER A 33 14.28 -0.89 -3.11
CA SER A 33 15.23 -1.95 -2.73
C SER A 33 16.32 -2.15 -3.78
N ARG A 34 16.00 -2.00 -5.08
CA ARG A 34 17.00 -2.02 -6.17
C ARG A 34 18.02 -0.89 -6.06
N ARG A 35 17.70 0.16 -5.30
CA ARG A 35 18.55 1.31 -5.00
C ARG A 35 19.19 1.24 -3.61
N GLY A 36 19.01 0.13 -2.90
CA GLY A 36 19.56 -0.10 -1.55
C GLY A 36 18.68 0.40 -0.40
N ILE A 37 17.44 0.84 -0.66
CA ILE A 37 16.53 1.34 0.36
C ILE A 37 15.44 0.30 0.64
N CYS A 38 15.46 -0.29 1.83
CA CYS A 38 14.41 -1.21 2.28
C CYS A 38 13.27 -0.44 2.96
N LEU A 39 12.03 -0.74 2.57
CA LEU A 39 10.83 -0.13 3.14
C LEU A 39 10.09 -1.10 4.05
N SER A 40 9.49 -0.57 5.12
CA SER A 40 8.53 -1.32 5.92
C SER A 40 7.11 -0.98 5.47
N ARG A 41 6.40 -1.98 4.90
CA ARG A 41 5.01 -1.83 4.43
C ARG A 41 4.09 -1.42 5.58
N THR A 42 4.25 -2.06 6.73
CA THR A 42 3.47 -1.78 7.94
C THR A 42 3.61 -0.31 8.38
N LEU A 43 4.83 0.26 8.29
CA LEU A 43 5.06 1.65 8.64
C LEU A 43 4.56 2.61 7.56
N MET A 44 4.65 2.26 6.28
CA MET A 44 4.02 3.09 5.23
C MET A 44 2.51 3.19 5.45
N CYS A 45 1.86 2.13 5.89
CA CYS A 45 0.42 2.12 6.11
C CYS A 45 -0.01 2.76 7.44
N SER A 46 0.76 2.53 8.51
CA SER A 46 0.38 2.95 9.86
C SER A 46 0.92 4.32 10.25
N ASP A 47 2.03 4.77 9.65
CA ASP A 47 2.70 6.03 9.97
C ASP A 47 2.80 6.94 8.73
N PRO A 48 1.97 8.01 8.66
CA PRO A 48 1.96 8.91 7.52
C PRO A 48 3.26 9.74 7.41
N ARG A 49 3.98 9.97 8.51
CA ARG A 49 5.27 10.69 8.47
C ARG A 49 6.33 9.81 7.83
N TYR A 50 6.38 8.53 8.21
CA TYR A 50 7.24 7.56 7.57
C TYR A 50 6.93 7.46 6.08
N ALA A 51 5.66 7.35 5.70
CA ALA A 51 5.25 7.31 4.29
C ALA A 51 5.75 8.54 3.51
N VAL A 52 5.50 9.76 4.00
CA VAL A 52 5.92 11.00 3.34
C VAL A 52 7.45 11.08 3.19
N VAL A 53 8.21 10.68 4.20
CA VAL A 53 9.68 10.64 4.12
C VAL A 53 10.14 9.68 3.01
N GLN A 54 9.55 8.49 2.91
CA GLN A 54 9.92 7.52 1.86
C GLN A 54 9.53 8.00 0.46
N LEU A 55 8.39 8.68 0.33
CA LEU A 55 7.96 9.30 -0.93
C LEU A 55 8.89 10.44 -1.34
N ALA A 56 9.33 11.28 -0.39
CA ALA A 56 10.31 12.33 -0.65
C ALA A 56 11.67 11.75 -1.08
N GLN A 57 12.10 10.65 -0.44
CA GLN A 57 13.31 9.92 -0.85
C GLN A 57 13.20 9.39 -2.28
N ALA A 58 12.06 8.83 -2.67
CA ALA A 58 11.87 8.38 -4.05
C ALA A 58 12.00 9.51 -5.09
N GLN A 59 11.56 10.74 -4.75
CA GLN A 59 11.76 11.91 -5.61
C GLN A 59 13.24 12.27 -5.81
N THR A 60 14.08 12.05 -4.78
CA THR A 60 15.53 12.30 -4.88
C THR A 60 16.26 11.29 -5.78
N LEU A 61 15.68 10.11 -6.02
CA LEU A 61 16.30 9.04 -6.81
C LEU A 61 16.18 9.27 -8.32
N LEU A 62 15.55 10.38 -8.76
CA LEU A 62 15.38 10.79 -10.16
C LEU A 62 14.81 9.70 -11.08
N ASP A 63 14.05 8.77 -10.51
CA ASP A 63 13.42 7.69 -11.25
C ASP A 63 11.97 8.06 -11.56
N PRO A 64 11.61 8.21 -12.84
CA PRO A 64 10.26 8.63 -13.21
C PRO A 64 9.20 7.58 -12.83
N GLU A 65 9.51 6.29 -12.85
CA GLU A 65 8.57 5.23 -12.47
C GLU A 65 8.29 5.26 -10.96
N LEU A 66 9.33 5.37 -10.12
CA LEU A 66 9.19 5.53 -8.67
C LEU A 66 8.45 6.81 -8.31
N ASN A 67 8.69 7.89 -9.05
CA ASN A 67 7.95 9.14 -8.85
C ASN A 67 6.46 8.96 -9.13
N SER A 68 6.10 8.29 -10.23
CA SER A 68 4.70 7.98 -10.54
C SER A 68 4.07 7.07 -9.48
N LEU A 69 4.78 6.03 -9.03
CA LEU A 69 4.33 5.13 -7.96
C LEU A 69 4.15 5.87 -6.62
N ALA A 70 5.08 6.77 -6.29
CA ALA A 70 5.01 7.59 -5.09
C ALA A 70 3.76 8.49 -5.09
N VAL A 71 3.47 9.15 -6.21
CA VAL A 71 2.28 9.99 -6.36
C VAL A 71 1.00 9.14 -6.24
N ALA A 72 0.94 7.97 -6.89
CA ALA A 72 -0.21 7.07 -6.83
C ALA A 72 -0.46 6.58 -5.39
N LEU A 73 0.60 6.17 -4.68
CA LEU A 73 0.50 5.77 -3.27
C LEU A 73 0.01 6.93 -2.40
N PHE A 74 0.54 8.14 -2.59
CA PHE A 74 0.11 9.31 -1.84
C PHE A 74 -1.38 9.63 -2.06
N GLN A 75 -1.87 9.52 -3.30
CA GLN A 75 -3.29 9.71 -3.61
C GLN A 75 -4.16 8.64 -2.95
N ALA A 76 -3.76 7.37 -3.01
CA ALA A 76 -4.46 6.28 -2.34
C ALA A 76 -4.50 6.49 -0.81
N PHE A 77 -3.40 6.92 -0.21
CA PHE A 77 -3.36 7.28 1.21
C PHE A 77 -4.31 8.43 1.57
N GLN A 78 -4.39 9.45 0.73
CA GLN A 78 -5.31 10.57 0.94
C GLN A 78 -6.77 10.14 0.81
N ALA A 79 -7.10 9.29 -0.18
CA ALA A 79 -8.44 8.74 -0.37
C ALA A 79 -8.85 7.87 0.83
N GLN A 80 -7.95 7.02 1.33
CA GLN A 80 -8.22 6.18 2.50
C GLN A 80 -8.39 7.01 3.79
N ARG A 81 -7.64 8.11 3.95
CA ARG A 81 -7.74 9.01 5.11
C ARG A 81 -8.92 9.96 5.05
N SER A 82 -9.42 10.32 3.87
CA SER A 82 -10.60 11.17 3.73
C SER A 82 -11.89 10.43 4.09
N GLY A 83 -11.83 9.12 4.33
CA GLY A 83 -13.00 8.29 4.65
C GLY A 83 -13.99 8.19 3.49
N LEU A 84 -13.60 8.66 2.31
CA LEU A 84 -14.38 8.53 1.10
C LEU A 84 -13.98 7.18 0.50
N PRO A 85 -14.85 6.14 0.55
CA PRO A 85 -14.64 5.00 -0.33
C PRO A 85 -14.56 5.57 -1.74
N SER A 86 -13.45 5.30 -2.44
CA SER A 86 -13.38 5.53 -3.88
C SER A 86 -14.49 4.69 -4.48
N ILE A 87 -15.63 5.34 -4.75
CA ILE A 87 -16.76 4.74 -5.45
C ILE A 87 -16.26 4.49 -6.87
N HIS A 88 -15.87 3.24 -7.12
CA HIS A 88 -15.71 2.69 -8.45
C HIS A 88 -16.95 1.86 -8.80
#